data_AF-A0A958Y8M8-F1
#
_entry.id   AF-A0A958Y8M8-F1
#
_cell.length_a   1.000
_cell.length_b   1.000
_cell.length_c   1.000
_cell.angle_alpha   90.00
_cell.angle_beta   90.00
_cell.angle_gamma   90.00
#
_symmetry.space_group_name_H-M   'P 1'
#
loop_
_entity.id
_entity.type
_entity.pdbx_description
1 polymer ?
#
loop_
_entity_poly.entity_id
_entity_poly.type
_entity_poly.pdbx_seq_one_letter_code
_entity_poly.pdbx_strand_id
1 'polypeptide(L)'
;AGIGFNYSTSKDETLTSLLTELNFRGVVSYNISNFYLGSHYSYLILNHNTDRSSYVNDHIPFFQIFVGYRFKAPKSWVTFFDSVEDKIGL
;
A
#
# COMPACT_ATOMS: atom_id res chain seq x y z
N ALA A 1 -0.02 -6.38 13.08
CA ALA A 1 1.20 -7.04 13.57
C ALA A 1 1.07 -8.52 13.28
N GLY A 2 2.17 -9.18 12.97
CA GLY A 2 2.22 -10.60 12.63
C GLY A 2 3.46 -11.26 13.23
N ILE A 3 3.37 -12.56 13.46
CA ILE A 3 4.50 -13.39 13.86
C ILE A 3 4.65 -14.52 12.85
N GLY A 4 5.88 -14.79 12.43
CA GLY A 4 6.25 -15.86 11.51
C GLY A 4 7.31 -16.73 12.16
N PHE A 5 7.12 -18.05 12.09
CA PHE A 5 8.10 -19.02 12.55
C PHE A 5 8.58 -19.84 11.35
N ASN A 6 9.89 -19.97 11.19
CA ASN A 6 10.48 -20.81 10.16
C ASN A 6 11.47 -21.78 10.81
N TYR A 7 11.26 -23.07 10.51
CA TYR A 7 12.13 -24.15 10.90
C TYR A 7 12.60 -24.87 9.64
N SER A 8 13.91 -24.86 9.42
CA SER A 8 14.54 -25.52 8.29
C SER A 8 15.61 -26.47 8.80
N THR A 9 15.63 -27.69 8.26
CA THR A 9 16.64 -28.70 8.59
C THR A 9 17.36 -29.10 7.31
N SER A 10 18.68 -29.00 7.33
CA SER A 10 19.57 -29.55 6.30
C SER A 10 20.52 -30.56 6.94
N LYS A 11 21.18 -31.37 6.09
CA LYS A 11 21.99 -32.52 6.51
C LYS A 11 23.05 -32.20 7.57
N ASP A 12 23.51 -30.94 7.62
CA ASP A 12 24.58 -30.49 8.52
C ASP A 12 24.16 -29.39 9.52
N GLU A 13 23.00 -28.74 9.34
CA GLU A 13 22.54 -27.65 10.23
C GLU A 13 21.01 -27.56 10.35
N THR A 14 20.55 -27.22 11.56
CA THR A 14 19.16 -26.87 11.86
C THR A 14 19.06 -25.37 12.08
N LEU A 15 18.25 -24.69 11.27
CA LEU A 15 17.99 -23.26 11.33
C LEU A 15 16.57 -23.01 11.84
N THR A 16 16.49 -22.34 12.98
CA THR A 16 15.24 -21.82 13.52
C THR A 16 15.27 -20.29 13.40
N SER A 17 14.24 -19.69 12.83
CA SER A 17 14.11 -18.24 12.79
C SER A 17 12.72 -17.77 13.20
N LEU A 18 12.71 -16.66 13.93
CA LEU A 18 11.51 -15.95 14.36
C LEU A 18 11.47 -14.60 13.64
N LEU A 19 10.36 -14.35 12.94
CA LEU A 19 10.06 -13.08 12.30
C LEU A 19 8.91 -12.39 13.03
N THR A 20 9.12 -11.16 13.47
CA THR A 20 8.03 -10.32 14.00
C THR A 20 7.82 -9.13 13.06
N GLU A 21 6.58 -8.92 12.64
CA GLU A 21 6.18 -7.81 11.78
C GLU A 21 5.25 -6.85 12.53
N LEU A 22 5.61 -5.57 12.55
CA LEU A 22 4.72 -4.49 12.97
C LEU A 22 4.49 -3.53 11.80
N ASN A 23 3.23 -3.31 11.48
CA ASN A 23 2.82 -2.47 10.37
C ASN A 23 1.90 -1.36 10.88
N PHE A 24 2.34 -0.11 10.72
CA PHE A 24 1.56 1.09 11.03
C PHE A 24 1.24 1.81 9.72
N ARG A 25 -0.04 2.14 9.50
CA ARG A 25 -0.49 2.93 8.34
C ARG A 25 -1.40 4.04 8.81
N GLY A 26 -1.15 5.24 8.29
CA GLY A 26 -1.97 6.43 8.53
C GLY A 26 -2.28 7.12 7.21
N VAL A 27 -3.53 7.52 7.03
CA VAL A 27 -3.97 8.26 5.83
C VAL A 27 -4.77 9.47 6.27
N VAL A 28 -4.42 10.62 5.71
CA VAL A 28 -5.18 11.86 5.87
C VAL A 28 -5.51 12.38 4.48
N SER A 29 -6.79 12.57 4.19
CA SER A 29 -7.25 13.03 2.88
C SER A 29 -8.29 14.14 3.00
N TYR A 30 -8.18 15.13 2.14
CA TYR A 30 -9.13 16.20 1.94
C TYR A 30 -9.70 16.11 0.52
N ASN A 31 -11.02 16.01 0.39
CA ASN A 31 -11.71 15.82 -0.89
C ASN A 31 -12.82 16.85 -1.07
N ILE A 32 -12.70 17.64 -2.12
CA ILE A 32 -13.71 18.60 -2.58
C ILE A 32 -14.08 18.30 -4.03
N SER A 33 -15.15 18.91 -4.57
CA SER A 33 -15.73 18.53 -5.86
C SER A 33 -14.71 18.39 -6.99
N ASN A 34 -13.80 19.35 -7.13
CA ASN A 34 -12.85 19.39 -8.24
C ASN A 34 -11.40 19.10 -7.83
N PHE A 35 -11.13 18.82 -6.56
CA PHE A 35 -9.77 18.73 -6.05
C PHE A 35 -9.68 17.71 -4.93
N TYR A 36 -8.61 16.93 -4.94
CA TYR A 36 -8.30 15.98 -3.89
C TYR A 36 -6.83 16.16 -3.49
N LEU A 37 -6.60 16.09 -2.19
CA LEU A 37 -5.28 16.14 -1.61
C LEU A 37 -5.22 15.14 -0.47
N GLY A 38 -4.06 14.54 -0.25
CA GLY A 38 -3.86 13.74 0.93
C GLY A 38 -2.42 13.32 1.10
N SER A 39 -2.18 12.68 2.23
CA SER A 39 -0.93 12.05 2.57
C SER A 39 -1.18 10.64 3.06
N HIS A 40 -0.26 9.76 2.70
CA HIS A 40 -0.23 8.37 3.11
C HIS A 40 1.12 8.11 3.77
N TYR A 41 1.09 7.66 5.01
CA TYR A 41 2.25 7.28 5.79
C TYR A 41 2.15 5.79 6.14
N SER A 42 3.22 5.05 5.91
CA SER A 42 3.33 3.65 6.27
C SER A 42 4.69 3.41 6.92
N TYR A 43 4.70 2.67 8.02
CA TYR A 43 5.91 2.29 8.75
C TYR A 43 5.86 0.78 8.99
N LEU A 44 6.81 0.06 8.37
CA LEU A 44 6.95 -1.38 8.49
C LEU A 44 8.23 -1.69 9.27
N ILE A 45 8.08 -2.45 10.35
CA ILE A 45 9.16 -2.98 11.17
C ILE A 45 9.18 -4.49 10.98
N LEU A 46 10.31 -5.00 10.51
CA LEU A 46 10.60 -6.42 10.40
C LEU A 46 11.76 -6.76 11.32
N ASN A 47 11.51 -7.61 12.30
CA ASN A 47 12.53 -8.09 13.22
C ASN A 47 12.82 -9.57 12.93
N HIS A 48 14.02 -9.89 12.47
CA HIS A 48 14.46 -11.24 12.18
C HIS A 48 15.53 -11.68 13.19
N ASN A 49 15.21 -12.70 13.98
CA ASN A 49 16.15 -13.32 14.91
C ASN A 49 16.55 -14.71 14.38
N THR A 50 17.81 -14.86 13.94
CA THR A 50 18.43 -16.16 13.63
C THR A 50 19.47 -16.45 14.71
N ASP A 51 19.36 -17.60 15.38
CA ASP A 51 20.41 -18.09 16.28
C ASP A 51 21.69 -18.31 15.47
N ARG A 52 22.62 -17.34 15.51
CA ARG A 52 24.09 -17.49 15.64
C ARG A 52 24.89 -16.19 15.41
N SER A 53 24.35 -15.12 14.83
CA SER A 53 25.13 -13.86 14.67
C SER A 53 24.37 -12.64 14.14
N SER A 54 23.24 -12.81 13.45
CA SER A 54 22.68 -11.74 12.62
C SER A 54 21.29 -11.34 13.07
N TYR A 55 21.23 -10.28 13.88
CA TYR A 55 20.01 -9.54 14.17
C TYR A 55 19.76 -8.55 13.03
N VAL A 56 18.75 -8.80 12.20
CA VAL A 56 18.35 -7.89 11.12
C VAL A 56 17.05 -7.20 11.55
N ASN A 57 17.14 -5.91 11.84
CA ASN A 57 16.01 -5.06 12.14
C ASN A 57 15.82 -4.06 11.00
N ASP A 58 14.89 -4.36 10.11
CA ASP A 58 14.61 -3.53 8.93
C ASP A 58 13.43 -2.61 9.20
N HIS A 59 13.67 -1.31 9.05
CA HIS A 59 12.67 -0.26 9.12
C HIS A 59 12.44 0.31 7.72
N ILE A 60 11.22 0.15 7.20
CA ILE A 60 10.84 0.65 5.88
C ILE A 60 9.82 1.78 6.05
N PRO A 61 10.27 3.03 6.24
CA PRO A 61 9.38 4.19 6.25
C PRO A 61 8.97 4.52 4.81
N PHE A 62 7.67 4.66 4.60
CA PHE A 62 7.09 5.10 3.34
C PHE A 62 6.18 6.30 3.59
N PHE A 63 6.44 7.38 2.88
CA PHE A 63 5.61 8.57 2.94
C PHE A 63 5.31 9.05 1.53
N GLN A 64 4.03 9.30 1.26
CA GLN A 64 3.53 9.74 -0.02
C GLN A 64 2.61 10.93 0.20
N ILE A 65 2.82 11.98 -0.59
CA ILE A 65 1.87 13.08 -0.73
C ILE A 65 1.24 12.93 -2.11
N PHE A 66 -0.07 13.10 -2.19
CA PHE A 66 -0.79 13.11 -3.45
C PHE A 66 -1.69 14.34 -3.53
N VAL A 67 -1.74 14.90 -4.73
CA VAL A 67 -2.59 16.03 -5.10
C VAL A 67 -3.16 15.76 -6.48
N GLY A 68 -4.42 16.10 -6.68
CA GLY A 68 -4.97 16.08 -8.01
C GLY A 68 -6.23 16.89 -8.17
N TYR A 69 -6.54 17.14 -9.43
CA TYR A 69 -7.64 17.99 -9.86
C TYR A 69 -8.54 17.19 -10.81
N ARG A 70 -9.85 17.29 -10.64
CA ARG A 70 -10.85 16.66 -11.50
C ARG A 70 -11.29 17.67 -12.55
N PHE A 71 -10.87 17.44 -13.80
CA PHE A 71 -11.35 18.22 -14.93
C PHE A 71 -12.74 17.74 -15.33
N LYS A 72 -13.67 18.68 -15.48
CA LYS A 72 -14.97 18.37 -16.08
C LYS A 72 -14.76 18.02 -17.55
N ALA A 73 -15.37 16.92 -17.99
CA ALA A 73 -15.37 16.55 -19.40
C ALA A 73 -15.98 17.68 -20.25
N PRO A 74 -15.48 17.93 -21.48
CA PRO A 74 -16.09 18.88 -22.39
C PRO A 74 -17.54 18.51 -22.65
N LYS A 75 -18.44 19.50 -22.65
CA LYS A 75 -19.88 19.28 -22.87
C LYS A 75 -20.16 18.48 -24.16
N SER A 76 -19.40 18.73 -25.23
CA SER A 76 -19.56 18.00 -26.50
C SER A 76 -19.30 16.50 -26.39
N TRP A 77 -18.35 16.09 -25.55
CA TRP A 77 -18.05 14.67 -25.31
C TRP A 77 -19.14 14.04 -24.47
N VAL A 78 -19.54 14.72 -23.39
CA VAL A 78 -20.65 14.28 -22.54
C VAL A 78 -21.91 14.09 -23.39
N THR A 79 -22.30 15.08 -24.18
CA THR A 79 -23.47 15.00 -25.05
C THR A 79 -23.34 13.91 -26.13
N PHE A 80 -22.13 13.68 -26.68
CA PHE A 80 -21.90 12.59 -27.62
C PHE A 80 -22.10 11.22 -26.97
N PHE A 81 -21.55 11.00 -25.77
CA PHE A 81 -21.74 9.77 -25.03
C PHE A 81 -23.19 9.56 -24.60
N ASP A 82 -23.85 10.60 -24.08
CA ASP A 82 -25.28 10.57 -23.74
C ASP A 82 -26.11 10.17 -24.95
N SER A 83 -25.81 10.71 -26.15
CA SER A 83 -26.53 10.38 -27.39
C SER A 83 -26.28 8.95 -27.88
N VAL A 84 -25.11 8.38 -27.57
CA VAL A 84 -24.77 6.99 -27.92
C VAL A 84 -25.47 6.03 -26.96
N GLU A 85 -25.46 6.33 -25.66
CA GLU A 85 -26.14 5.59 -24.59
C GLU A 85 -27.64 5.47 -24.86
N ASP A 86 -28.30 6.60 -25.17
CA ASP A 86 -29.72 6.66 -25.54
C ASP A 86 -30.04 5.80 -26.79
N LYS A 87 -29.07 5.65 -27.69
CA LYS A 87 -29.24 4.93 -28.96
C LYS A 87 -28.97 3.43 -28.85
N ILE A 88 -28.14 3.02 -27.89
CA ILE A 88 -27.83 1.61 -27.62
C ILE A 88 -28.68 1.02 -26.47
N GLY A 89 -29.47 1.85 -25.78
CA GLY A 89 -30.43 1.43 -24.75
C GLY A 89 -29.78 0.96 -23.46
N LEU A 90 -28.63 1.53 -23.10
CA LEU A 90 -27.98 1.34 -21.81
C LEU A 90 -28.43 2.42 -20.82
#